data_AF-A0A4Y8TAY1-F1
#
_entry.id   AF-A0A4Y8TAY1-F1
#
_cell.length_a   1.000
_cell.length_b   1.000
_cell.length_c   1.000
_cell.angle_alpha   90.00
_cell.angle_beta   90.00
_cell.angle_gamma   90.00
#
_symmetry.space_group_name_H-M   'P 1'
#
loop_
_entity.id
_entity.type
_entity.pdbx_description
1 polymer ?
#
loop_
_entity_poly.entity_id
_entity_poly.type
_entity_poly.pdbx_seq_one_letter_code
_entity_poly.pdbx_strand_id
1 'polypeptide(L)' 'MCKFTPEQIERAAANGISKSLLYARTSNKMKMSIEEAITMPKMSKAEAGRKGKANGPDFTFK' A
#
# COMPACT_ATOMS: atom_id res chain seq x y z
N MET A 1 -1.86 11.56 17.85
CA MET A 1 -2.36 12.49 16.81
C MET A 1 -2.88 11.69 15.63
N CYS A 2 -4.05 12.04 15.09
CA CYS A 2 -4.55 11.46 13.85
C CYS A 2 -3.70 12.01 12.69
N LYS A 3 -2.97 11.14 11.99
CA LYS A 3 -2.08 11.50 10.87
C LYS A 3 -2.83 12.01 9.62
N PHE A 4 -4.13 11.72 9.52
CA PHE A 4 -4.96 12.00 8.35
C PHE A 4 -6.21 12.77 8.76
N THR A 5 -6.67 13.63 7.85
CA THR A 5 -7.97 14.31 7.99
C THR A 5 -9.13 13.34 7.74
N PRO A 6 -10.35 13.64 8.23
CA PRO A 6 -11.53 12.85 7.90
C PRO A 6 -11.74 12.71 6.38
N GLU A 7 -11.60 13.81 5.64
CA GLU A 7 -11.74 13.83 4.17
C GLU A 7 -10.74 12.90 3.46
N GLN A 8 -9.49 12.84 3.92
CA GLN A 8 -8.49 11.92 3.38
C GLN A 8 -8.85 10.45 3.66
N ILE A 9 -9.43 10.17 4.82
CA ILE A 9 -9.89 8.82 5.18
C ILE A 9 -11.10 8.43 4.33
N GLU A 10 -12.03 9.35 4.11
CA GLU A 10 -13.20 9.14 3.25
C GLU A 10 -12.80 8.91 1.79
N ARG A 11 -11.90 9.74 1.23
CA ARG A 11 -11.34 9.54 -0.12
C ARG A 11 -10.61 8.20 -0.24
N ALA A 12 -9.82 7.83 0.77
CA ALA A 12 -9.16 6.52 0.79
C ALA A 12 -10.18 5.37 0.78
N ALA A 13 -11.22 5.46 1.62
CA ALA A 13 -12.27 4.45 1.70
C ALA A 13 -13.05 4.31 0.38
N ALA A 14 -13.37 5.44 -0.27
CA ALA A 14 -14.00 5.46 -1.60
C ALA A 14 -13.14 4.75 -2.66
N ASN A 15 -11.81 4.82 -2.55
CA ASN A 15 -10.86 4.11 -3.41
C ASN A 15 -10.55 2.67 -2.94
N GLY A 16 -11.29 2.14 -1.96
CA GLY A 16 -11.11 0.79 -1.43
C GLY A 16 -9.86 0.61 -0.57
N ILE A 17 -9.29 1.70 -0.07
CA ILE A 17 -8.07 1.71 0.76
C ILE A 17 -8.46 1.84 2.22
N SER A 18 -8.09 0.84 3.01
CA SER A 18 -8.31 0.90 4.46
C SER A 18 -7.35 1.91 5.11
N LYS A 19 -7.76 2.45 6.26
CA LYS A 19 -6.93 3.34 7.07
C LYS A 19 -5.56 2.74 7.40
N SER A 20 -5.49 1.43 7.67
CA SER A 20 -4.24 0.72 7.92
C SER A 20 -3.34 0.67 6.69
N LEU A 21 -3.92 0.49 5.50
CA LEU A 21 -3.16 0.52 4.24
C LEU A 21 -2.66 1.93 3.91
N LEU A 22 -3.48 2.97 4.12
CA LEU A 22 -3.09 4.36 3.99
C LEU A 22 -1.91 4.71 4.93
N TYR A 23 -1.98 4.23 6.17
CA TYR A 23 -0.88 4.39 7.13
C TYR A 23 0.40 3.67 6.69
N ALA A 24 0.30 2.43 6.22
CA ALA A 24 1.45 1.66 5.73
C ALA A 24 2.12 2.34 4.53
N ARG A 25 1.34 2.84 3.57
CA ARG A 25 1.83 3.54 2.37
C ARG A 25 2.56 4.84 2.70
N THR A 26 2.03 5.63 3.64
CA THR A 26 2.67 6.87 4.09
C THR A 26 3.72 6.66 5.18
N SER A 27 4.02 5.42 5.56
CA SER A 27 5.04 5.11 6.57
C SER A 27 6.44 5.32 6.02
N ASN A 28 7.43 5.40 6.90
CA ASN A 28 8.85 5.54 6.52
C ASN A 28 9.38 4.39 5.63
N LYS A 29 8.65 3.26 5.53
CA LYS A 29 9.01 2.12 4.69
C LYS A 29 8.67 2.36 3.22
N MET A 30 7.49 2.91 2.93
CA MET A 30 7.00 3.10 1.56
C MET A 30 7.11 4.56 1.10
N LYS A 31 7.14 5.51 2.05
CA LYS A 31 7.36 6.94 1.84
C LYS A 31 6.47 7.57 0.76
N MET A 32 5.28 7.03 0.53
CA MET A 32 4.33 7.61 -0.43
C MET A 32 3.75 8.90 0.14
N SER A 33 3.47 9.86 -0.75
CA SER A 33 2.65 11.01 -0.40
C SER A 33 1.23 10.58 -0.05
N ILE A 34 0.47 11.43 0.65
CA ILE A 34 -0.91 11.11 1.02
C ILE A 34 -1.78 10.93 -0.24
N GLU A 35 -1.63 11.79 -1.24
CA GLU A 35 -2.38 11.72 -2.50
C GLU A 35 -2.06 10.45 -3.29
N GLU A 36 -0.78 10.08 -3.42
CA GLU A 36 -0.40 8.79 -4.04
C GLU A 36 -0.96 7.61 -3.24
N ALA A 37 -0.88 7.69 -1.91
CA ALA A 37 -1.36 6.63 -1.06
C ALA A 37 -2.88 6.44 -1.12
N ILE A 38 -3.64 7.47 -1.47
CA ILE A 38 -5.09 7.46 -1.69
C ILE A 38 -5.45 7.02 -3.12
N THR A 39 -4.68 7.41 -4.12
CA THR A 39 -5.03 7.18 -5.54
C THR A 39 -4.52 5.85 -6.08
N MET A 40 -3.46 5.29 -5.50
CA MET A 40 -2.94 4.00 -5.94
C MET A 40 -3.93 2.85 -5.65
N PRO A 41 -4.34 2.07 -6.65
CA PRO A 41 -5.24 0.94 -6.41
C PRO A 41 -4.60 -0.10 -5.49
N LYS A 42 -5.43 -0.84 -4.76
CA LYS A 42 -4.95 -1.97 -3.96
C LYS A 42 -4.51 -3.10 -4.91
N MET A 43 -3.22 -3.46 -4.88
CA MET A 43 -2.74 -4.61 -5.66
C MET A 43 -3.47 -5.89 -5.23
N SER A 44 -3.79 -6.73 -6.21
CA SER A 44 -4.32 -8.07 -5.93
C SER A 44 -3.25 -8.94 -5.26
N LYS A 45 -3.68 -9.95 -4.48
CA LYS A 45 -2.74 -10.92 -3.88
C LYS A 45 -1.88 -11.63 -4.93
N ALA A 46 -2.46 -11.95 -6.09
CA ALA A 46 -1.76 -12.60 -7.19
C ALA A 46 -0.67 -11.69 -7.77
N GLU A 47 -0.97 -10.41 -7.98
CA GLU A 47 0.00 -9.43 -8.47
C GLU A 47 1.12 -9.18 -7.47
N ALA A 48 0.78 -9.04 -6.19
CA ALA A 48 1.77 -8.94 -5.12
C ALA A 48 2.69 -10.18 -5.06
N GLY A 49 2.13 -11.38 -5.21
CA GLY A 49 2.89 -12.64 -5.26
C GLY A 49 3.83 -12.72 -6.47
N ARG A 50 3.36 -12.34 -7.66
CA ARG A 50 4.20 -12.27 -8.88
C ARG A 50 5.37 -11.30 -8.70
N LYS A 51 5.10 -10.11 -8.14
CA LYS A 51 6.13 -9.11 -7.87
C LYS A 51 7.11 -9.59 -6.79
N GLY A 52 6.62 -10.29 -5.77
CA GLY A 52 7.46 -10.93 -4.75
C GLY A 52 8.39 -11.98 -5.33
N LYS A 53 7.88 -12.87 -6.20
CA LYS A 53 8.70 -13.87 -6.91
C LYS A 53 9.78 -13.23 -7.79
N ALA A 54 9.44 -12.15 -8.50
CA ALA A 54 10.38 -11.48 -9.40
C ALA A 54 11.51 -10.74 -8.67
N ASN A 55 11.26 -10.25 -7.45
CA ASN A 55 12.24 -9.47 -6.67
C ASN A 55 12.85 -10.23 -5.49
N GLY A 56 12.36 -11.45 -5.19
CA GLY A 56 12.81 -12.27 -4.09
C GLY A 56 14.12 -13.00 -4.44
N PRO A 57 14.90 -13.41 -3.42
CA PRO A 57 16.06 -14.25 -3.66
C PRO A 57 15.60 -15.62 -4.20
N ASP A 58 16.41 -16.21 -5.06
CA ASP A 58 16.15 -17.56 -5.56
C ASP A 58 16.41 -18.57 -4.43
N PHE A 59 15.35 -19.23 -3.98
CA PHE A 59 15.39 -20.21 -2.90
C PHE A 59 15.57 -21.64 -3.43
N THR A 60 15.91 -21.84 -4.71
CA THR A 60 16.26 -23.18 -5.21
C THR A 60 17.55 -23.67 -4.55
N PHE A 61 17.41 -24.60 -3.60
CA PHE A 61 18.53 -25.31 -3.03
C PHE A 61 18.99 -26.40 -4.02
N LYS A 62 20.27 -26.37 -4.41
CA LYS A 62 20.90 -27.41 -5.25
C LYS A 62 21.44 -28.54 -4.40
#